data_AF-A0A740B2V7-F1
#
_entry.id   AF-A0A740B2V7-F1
#
_cell.length_a   1.000
_cell.length_b   1.000
_cell.length_c   1.000
_cell.angle_alpha   90.00
_cell.angle_beta   90.00
_cell.angle_gamma   90.00
#
_symmetry.space_group_name_H-M   'P 1'
#
loop_
_entity.id
_entity.type
_entity.pdbx_description
1 polymer ?
#
loop_
_entity_poly.entity_id
_entity_poly.type
_entity_poly.pdbx_seq_one_letter_code
_entity_poly.pdbx_strand_id
1 'polypeptide(L)'
;MTHMQRLFDYLTDTGSLPRIHTVSSPFAEYASLDELFRATYEHEQLITQKINELAHAAMTSQDYPTFNFLQWYVAEQHEEEKLFKSIIDKLTLAGKSGEGLYFIDKELSTLDTQN
;
A
#
# COMPACT_ATOMS: atom_id res chain seq x y z
N MET A 1 7.35 4.66 -3.82
CA MET A 1 8.72 4.19 -4.22
C MET A 1 9.69 4.16 -3.05
N THR A 2 9.60 5.10 -2.12
CA THR A 2 10.37 5.16 -0.86
C THR A 2 10.27 3.88 -0.01
N HIS A 3 9.11 3.20 -0.02
CA HIS A 3 8.88 1.98 0.77
C HIS A 3 9.82 0.84 0.31
N MET A 4 10.03 0.72 -1.00
CA MET A 4 10.95 -0.25 -1.60
C MET A 4 12.41 0.11 -1.29
N GLN A 5 12.79 1.38 -1.41
CA GLN A 5 14.15 1.84 -1.13
C GLN A 5 14.56 1.52 0.30
N ARG A 6 13.68 1.74 1.27
CA ARG A 6 13.93 1.42 2.67
C ARG A 6 14.21 -0.07 2.91
N LEU A 7 13.51 -0.99 2.22
CA LEU A 7 13.82 -2.43 2.25
C LEU A 7 15.18 -2.72 1.61
N PHE A 8 15.46 -2.05 0.50
CA PHE A 8 16.72 -2.20 -0.23
C PHE A 8 17.91 -1.80 0.64
N ASP A 9 17.82 -0.64 1.29
CA ASP A 9 18.85 -0.09 2.17
C ASP A 9 19.06 -1.01 3.39
N TYR A 10 17.98 -1.51 3.99
CA TYR A 10 18.07 -2.46 5.10
C TYR A 10 18.81 -3.76 4.73
N LEU A 11 18.54 -4.29 3.53
CA LEU A 11 19.26 -5.47 3.03
C LEU A 11 20.73 -5.15 2.78
N THR A 12 21.06 -3.99 2.21
CA THR A 12 22.47 -3.60 2.03
C THR A 12 23.20 -3.39 3.35
N ASP A 13 22.56 -2.78 4.34
CA ASP A 13 23.13 -2.50 5.66
C ASP A 13 23.43 -3.77 6.46
N THR A 14 22.68 -4.85 6.19
CA THR A 14 22.89 -6.17 6.79
C THR A 14 23.91 -7.03 6.03
N GLY A 15 24.59 -6.46 5.02
CA GLY A 15 25.59 -7.15 4.20
C GLY A 15 25.00 -8.05 3.12
N SER A 16 23.70 -7.93 2.84
CA SER A 16 23.02 -8.67 1.77
C SER A 16 23.05 -7.88 0.45
N LEU A 17 22.95 -8.60 -0.68
CA LEU A 17 22.79 -7.99 -2.00
C LEU A 17 21.32 -8.09 -2.42
N PRO A 18 20.50 -7.03 -2.26
CA PRO A 18 19.12 -7.05 -2.73
C PRO A 18 19.07 -7.21 -4.26
N ARG A 19 18.11 -8.01 -4.74
CA ARG A 19 17.96 -8.33 -6.15
C ARG A 19 16.56 -7.97 -6.63
N ILE A 20 16.50 -7.11 -7.64
CA ILE A 20 15.26 -6.82 -8.36
C ILE A 20 14.98 -8.00 -9.32
N HIS A 21 13.86 -8.67 -9.11
CA HIS A 21 13.38 -9.73 -10.00
C HIS A 21 12.55 -9.14 -11.16
N THR A 22 12.26 -9.96 -12.16
CA THR A 22 11.34 -9.57 -13.24
C THR A 22 10.00 -9.17 -12.67
N VAL A 23 9.55 -7.96 -13.00
CA VAL A 23 8.25 -7.43 -12.60
C VAL A 23 7.24 -7.80 -13.68
N SER A 24 6.19 -8.53 -13.31
CA SER A 24 5.06 -8.80 -14.19
C SER A 24 4.39 -7.51 -14.63
N SER A 25 3.82 -7.48 -15.83
CA SER A 25 3.09 -6.31 -16.30
C SER A 25 1.96 -5.96 -15.33
N PRO A 26 1.86 -4.71 -14.85
CA PRO A 26 0.74 -4.26 -14.01
C PRO A 26 -0.52 -3.94 -14.84
N PHE A 27 -0.50 -4.19 -16.15
CA PHE A 27 -1.63 -3.88 -17.03
C PHE A 27 -2.88 -4.65 -16.60
N ALA A 28 -3.98 -3.91 -16.44
CA ALA A 28 -5.31 -4.42 -16.17
C ALA A 28 -6.34 -3.48 -16.79
N GLU A 29 -7.52 -4.02 -17.10
CA GLU A 29 -8.70 -3.25 -17.47
C GLU A 29 -9.65 -3.21 -16.28
N TYR A 30 -10.26 -2.05 -16.04
CA TYR A 30 -11.26 -1.86 -14.99
C TYR A 30 -12.53 -1.29 -15.62
N ALA A 31 -13.69 -1.84 -15.28
CA ALA A 31 -14.97 -1.38 -15.82
C ALA A 31 -15.42 -0.05 -15.20
N SER A 32 -14.85 0.34 -14.05
CA SER A 32 -15.18 1.60 -13.38
C SER A 32 -14.07 2.09 -12.45
N LEU A 33 -14.19 3.36 -12.02
CA LEU A 33 -13.31 3.94 -11.00
C LEU A 33 -13.48 3.25 -9.62
N ASP A 34 -14.71 2.81 -9.29
CA ASP A 34 -14.97 2.03 -8.07
C ASP A 34 -14.23 0.69 -8.08
N GLU A 35 -14.24 -0.01 -9.22
CA GLU A 35 -13.51 -1.27 -9.38
C GLU A 35 -12.00 -1.07 -9.24
N LEU A 36 -11.45 -0.02 -9.86
CA LEU A 36 -10.04 0.33 -9.72
C LEU A 36 -9.66 0.57 -8.26
N PHE A 37 -10.42 1.38 -7.51
CA PHE A 37 -10.08 1.67 -6.11
C PHE A 37 -10.31 0.50 -5.16
N ARG A 38 -11.24 -0.41 -5.48
CA ARG A 38 -11.35 -1.70 -4.78
C ARG A 38 -10.12 -2.56 -5.00
N ALA A 39 -9.65 -2.65 -6.25
CA ALA A 39 -8.43 -3.40 -6.55
C ALA A 39 -7.19 -2.82 -5.84
N THR A 40 -7.08 -1.48 -5.72
CA THR A 40 -6.00 -0.88 -4.93
C THR A 40 -6.10 -1.19 -3.45
N TYR A 41 -7.31 -1.15 -2.87
CA TYR A 41 -7.49 -1.50 -1.46
C TYR A 41 -7.19 -2.97 -1.18
N GLU A 42 -7.61 -3.88 -2.05
CA GLU A 42 -7.25 -5.30 -1.97
C GLU A 42 -5.73 -5.50 -2.08
N HIS A 43 -5.06 -4.72 -2.94
CA HIS A 43 -3.60 -4.74 -3.04
C HIS A 43 -2.93 -4.27 -1.75
N GLU A 44 -3.43 -3.20 -1.12
CA GLU A 44 -2.90 -2.75 0.18
C GLU A 44 -3.13 -3.77 1.29
N GLN A 45 -4.29 -4.41 1.33
CA GLN A 45 -4.56 -5.51 2.27
C GLN A 45 -3.59 -6.68 2.07
N LEU A 46 -3.26 -7.01 0.81
CA LEU A 46 -2.24 -8.01 0.49
C LEU A 46 -0.86 -7.57 1.02
N ILE A 47 -0.48 -6.30 0.85
CA ILE A 47 0.79 -5.78 1.37
C ILE A 47 0.80 -5.85 2.90
N THR A 48 -0.26 -5.41 3.59
CA THR A 48 -0.42 -5.53 5.04
C THR A 48 -0.24 -6.98 5.50
N GLN A 49 -0.89 -7.92 4.81
CA GLN A 49 -0.73 -9.34 5.11
C GLN A 49 0.74 -9.76 4.98
N LYS A 50 1.44 -9.37 3.92
CA LYS A 50 2.85 -9.72 3.71
C LYS A 50 3.78 -9.11 4.76
N ILE A 51 3.51 -7.88 5.20
CA ILE A 51 4.25 -7.25 6.31
C ILE A 51 4.01 -7.99 7.62
N ASN A 52 2.76 -8.39 7.91
CA ASN A 52 2.45 -9.18 9.10
C ASN A 52 3.12 -10.57 9.08
N GLU A 53 3.16 -11.23 7.91
CA GLU A 53 3.87 -12.49 7.71
C GLU A 53 5.38 -12.32 7.98
N LEU A 54 6.00 -11.24 7.49
CA LEU A 54 7.40 -10.91 7.78
C LEU A 54 7.65 -10.62 9.26
N ALA A 55 6.78 -9.85 9.90
CA ALA A 55 6.89 -9.54 11.33
C ALA A 55 6.75 -10.82 12.18
N HIS A 56 5.82 -11.70 11.83
CA HIS A 56 5.67 -13.00 12.47
C HIS A 56 6.90 -13.89 12.26
N ALA A 57 7.44 -13.93 11.04
CA ALA A 57 8.66 -14.67 10.74
C ALA A 57 9.84 -14.16 11.58
N ALA A 58 10.06 -12.85 11.63
CA ALA A 58 11.12 -12.24 12.43
C ALA A 58 10.96 -12.54 13.92
N MET A 59 9.73 -12.47 14.45
CA MET A 59 9.46 -12.77 15.86
C MET A 59 9.70 -14.25 16.19
N THR A 60 9.25 -15.17 15.33
CA THR A 60 9.39 -16.62 15.54
C THR A 60 10.83 -17.11 15.35
N SER A 61 11.61 -16.43 14.50
CA SER A 61 13.06 -16.66 14.36
C SER A 61 13.90 -15.89 15.38
N GLN A 62 13.28 -15.14 16.29
CA GLN A 62 13.96 -14.29 17.28
C GLN A 62 14.89 -13.22 16.66
N ASP A 63 14.59 -12.80 15.43
CA ASP A 63 15.25 -11.69 14.76
C ASP A 63 14.62 -10.36 15.18
N TYR A 64 14.99 -9.92 16.38
CA TYR A 64 14.50 -8.68 16.95
C TYR A 64 14.88 -7.42 16.14
N PRO A 65 16.08 -7.32 15.53
CA PRO A 65 16.41 -6.21 14.64
C PRO A 65 15.46 -6.11 13.44
N THR A 66 15.20 -7.21 12.72
CA THR A 66 14.25 -7.21 11.59
C THR A 66 12.84 -6.91 12.08
N PHE A 67 12.43 -7.50 13.21
CA PHE A 67 11.12 -7.22 13.80
C PHE A 67 10.93 -5.73 14.12
N ASN A 68 11.95 -5.08 14.70
CA ASN A 68 11.93 -3.64 14.99
C ASN A 68 11.89 -2.80 13.69
N PHE A 69 12.71 -3.15 12.70
CA PHE A 69 12.72 -2.48 11.40
C PHE A 69 11.34 -2.51 10.73
N LEU A 70 10.66 -3.67 10.76
CA LEU A 70 9.35 -3.86 10.16
C LEU A 70 8.23 -3.06 10.83
N GLN A 71 8.42 -2.55 12.06
CA GLN A 71 7.38 -1.75 12.73
C GLN A 71 7.05 -0.46 11.98
N TRP A 72 8.01 0.10 11.21
CA TRP A 72 7.72 1.23 10.34
C TRP A 72 6.66 0.86 9.28
N TYR A 73 6.78 -0.32 8.66
CA TYR A 73 5.81 -0.80 7.67
C TYR A 73 4.46 -1.16 8.30
N VAL A 74 4.46 -1.69 9.53
CA VAL A 74 3.20 -1.96 10.26
C VAL A 74 2.44 -0.66 10.51
N ALA A 75 3.12 0.40 10.92
CA ALA A 75 2.52 1.71 11.12
C ALA A 75 2.05 2.32 9.79
N GLU A 76 2.87 2.23 8.73
CA GLU A 76 2.55 2.76 7.40
C GLU A 76 1.30 2.10 6.81
N GLN A 77 1.24 0.75 6.81
CA GLN A 77 0.11 0.02 6.25
C GLN A 77 -1.22 0.31 6.98
N HIS A 78 -1.17 0.70 8.26
CA HIS A 78 -2.38 1.15 8.97
C HIS A 78 -2.94 2.44 8.38
N GLU A 79 -2.08 3.42 8.06
CA GLU A 79 -2.51 4.67 7.44
C GLU A 79 -2.89 4.46 5.97
N GLU A 80 -2.19 3.60 5.23
CA GLU A 80 -2.55 3.22 3.84
C GLU A 80 -3.96 2.61 3.80
N GLU A 81 -4.25 1.59 4.61
CA GLU A 81 -5.58 0.96 4.60
C GLU A 81 -6.69 1.96 4.96
N LYS A 82 -6.43 2.85 5.91
CA LYS A 82 -7.38 3.91 6.30
C LYS A 82 -7.60 4.90 5.15
N LEU A 83 -6.54 5.30 4.45
CA LEU A 83 -6.61 6.18 3.29
C LEU A 83 -7.46 5.55 2.18
N PHE A 84 -7.10 4.35 1.71
CA PHE A 84 -7.81 3.69 0.63
C PHE A 84 -9.25 3.32 1.00
N LYS A 85 -9.49 2.91 2.25
CA LYS A 85 -10.86 2.68 2.74
C LYS A 85 -11.69 3.96 2.69
N SER A 86 -11.12 5.12 3.03
CA SER A 86 -11.82 6.40 2.97
C SER A 86 -12.22 6.79 1.54
N ILE A 87 -11.40 6.45 0.54
CA ILE A 87 -11.69 6.69 -0.87
C ILE A 87 -12.87 5.80 -1.32
N ILE A 88 -12.85 4.51 -0.98
CA ILE A 88 -13.96 3.59 -1.26
C ILE A 88 -15.27 4.06 -0.61
N ASP A 89 -15.20 4.57 0.61
CA ASP A 89 -16.38 5.09 1.31
C ASP A 89 -16.97 6.31 0.61
N LYS A 90 -16.12 7.22 0.10
CA LYS A 90 -16.55 8.36 -0.72
C LYS A 90 -17.19 7.93 -2.04
N LEU A 91 -16.59 6.96 -2.73
CA LEU A 91 -17.14 6.38 -3.97
C LEU A 91 -18.49 5.70 -3.71
N THR A 92 -18.61 4.98 -2.60
CA THR A 92 -19.88 4.34 -2.21
C THR A 92 -20.97 5.36 -1.92
N LEU A 93 -20.61 6.49 -1.29
CA LEU A 93 -21.53 7.55 -0.92
C LEU A 93 -21.97 8.41 -2.11
N ALA A 94 -21.03 8.84 -2.95
CA ALA A 94 -21.26 9.88 -3.96
C ALA A 94 -20.92 9.44 -5.40
N GLY A 95 -20.23 8.32 -5.62
CA GLY A 95 -19.75 7.88 -6.94
C GLY A 95 -20.79 7.30 -7.90
N LYS A 96 -22.10 7.37 -7.58
CA LYS A 96 -23.17 6.77 -8.38
C LYS A 96 -23.63 7.61 -9.57
N SER A 97 -23.19 8.87 -9.66
CA SER A 97 -23.50 9.80 -10.75
C SER A 97 -22.22 10.44 -11.29
N GLY A 98 -22.26 10.90 -12.55
CA GLY A 98 -21.11 11.59 -13.16
C GLY A 98 -20.70 12.86 -12.41
N GLU A 99 -21.67 13.62 -11.87
CA GLU A 99 -21.40 14.79 -11.01
C GLU A 99 -20.68 14.39 -9.72
N GLY A 100 -21.10 13.29 -9.10
CA GLY A 100 -20.47 12.79 -7.88
C GLY A 100 -19.04 12.31 -8.11
N LEU A 101 -18.77 11.65 -9.24
CA LEU A 101 -17.41 11.29 -9.64
C LEU A 101 -16.52 12.52 -9.87
N TYR A 102 -17.06 13.59 -10.46
CA TYR A 102 -16.32 14.86 -10.63
C TYR A 102 -15.92 15.49 -9.28
N PHE A 103 -16.80 15.46 -8.28
CA PHE A 103 -16.45 15.96 -6.94
C PHE A 103 -15.39 15.11 -6.25
N ILE A 104 -15.48 13.78 -6.39
CA ILE A 104 -14.48 12.85 -5.82
C ILE A 104 -13.13 13.07 -6.49
N ASP A 105 -13.07 13.17 -7.81
CA ASP A 105 -11.84 13.45 -8.57
C ASP A 105 -11.16 14.76 -8.08
N LYS A 106 -11.96 15.82 -7.89
CA LYS A 106 -11.47 17.07 -7.34
C LYS A 106 -10.92 16.92 -5.92
N GLU A 107 -11.58 16.15 -5.05
CA GLU A 107 -11.10 15.91 -3.69
C GLU A 107 -9.80 15.11 -3.69
N LEU A 108 -9.72 14.05 -4.52
CA LEU A 108 -8.54 13.22 -4.69
C LEU A 108 -7.31 14.04 -5.12
N SER A 109 -7.48 15.11 -5.89
CA SER A 109 -6.37 15.98 -6.31
C SER A 109 -5.63 16.69 -5.16
N THR A 110 -6.25 16.75 -3.98
CA THR A 110 -5.69 17.36 -2.76
C THR A 110 -5.57 16.39 -1.59
N LEU A 111 -6.01 15.15 -1.79
CA LEU A 111 -5.97 14.10 -0.79
C LEU A 111 -4.51 13.66 -0.58
N ASP A 112 -4.10 13.55 0.69
CA ASP A 112 -2.75 13.17 1.08
C ASP A 112 -1.66 13.97 0.34
N THR A 113 -1.69 15.29 0.53
CA THR A 113 -0.81 16.22 -0.17
C THR A 113 0.66 16.04 0.24
N GLN A 114 1.34 15.12 -0.42
CA GLN A 114 2.80 15.07 -0.61
C GLN A 114 3.20 15.80 -1.91
N ASN A 115 2.66 17.00 -2.16
CA ASN A 115 3.15 17.88 -3.22
C ASN A 115 4.37 18.67 -2.74
#